data_AF-A0A3R6D9I3-F1
#
_entry.id   AF-A0A3R6D9I3-F1
#
_cell.length_a   1.000
_cell.length_b   1.000
_cell.length_c   1.000
_cell.angle_alpha   90.00
_cell.angle_beta   90.00
_cell.angle_gamma   90.00
#
_symmetry.space_group_name_H-M   'P 1'
#
loop_
_entity.id
_entity.type
_entity.pdbx_description
1 polymer ?
#
loop_
_entity_poly.entity_id
_entity_poly.type
_entity_poly.pdbx_seq_one_letter_code
_entity_poly.pdbx_strand_id
1 'polypeptide(L)'
;MTGSISATGGAVGGIVGRVENKNNKSILIENCKNFVSLTSTATSNVDGFGGIVGLRSEPGYEIRIANCANYANISGRNVSAAGGILGQQEENVYIDQCFNAGKIDANSAVGGILGRVFEHAAVENCFNMGEVPWVSGKTLLAGIVGQKENKSKKDLRIKNCYNVGSTGWGIIGGEDDKNVECQNCYYLDTASDGDMKKSGSESKNATQMRQKATYSAFPSDIWAFGTDGESAPTLKNNKIASGYPNPLSR
;
A
#
# COMPACT_ATOMS: atom_id res chain seq x y z
N MET A 1 18.00 -6.47 9.15
CA MET A 1 17.61 -7.37 10.27
C MET A 1 16.23 -7.90 9.93
N THR A 2 16.05 -9.21 9.87
CA THR A 2 14.74 -9.86 9.74
C THR A 2 14.23 -10.23 11.13
N GLY A 3 12.92 -10.29 11.32
CA GLY A 3 12.33 -10.60 12.63
C GLY A 3 10.81 -10.66 12.57
N SER A 4 10.17 -10.72 13.73
CA SER A 4 8.71 -10.66 13.84
C SER A 4 8.25 -9.82 15.03
N ILE A 5 7.20 -9.05 14.84
CA ILE A 5 6.42 -8.39 15.90
C ILE A 5 5.09 -9.13 16.01
N SER A 6 4.74 -9.55 17.22
CA SER A 6 3.41 -10.11 17.52
C SER A 6 2.68 -9.22 18.51
N ALA A 7 1.43 -8.88 18.22
CA ALA A 7 0.63 -7.97 19.03
C ALA A 7 -0.76 -8.53 19.31
N THR A 8 -1.23 -8.38 20.55
CA THR A 8 -2.58 -8.76 20.99
C THR A 8 -3.59 -7.62 20.86
N GLY A 9 -3.16 -6.42 20.48
CA GLY A 9 -3.98 -5.21 20.47
C GLY A 9 -3.21 -3.99 19.94
N GLY A 10 -3.93 -2.91 19.67
CA GLY A 10 -3.35 -1.61 19.28
C GLY A 10 -2.94 -1.52 17.81
N ALA A 11 -2.28 -0.41 17.48
CA ALA A 11 -1.72 -0.14 16.15
C ALA A 11 -0.28 -0.65 16.07
N VAL A 12 0.06 -1.30 14.97
CA VAL A 12 1.37 -1.93 14.78
C VAL A 12 2.01 -1.42 13.50
N GLY A 13 3.22 -0.90 13.65
CA GLY A 13 4.08 -0.49 12.56
C GLY A 13 5.37 -1.29 12.60
N GLY A 14 5.90 -1.70 11.46
CA GLY A 14 7.26 -2.26 11.42
C GLY A 14 8.32 -1.25 11.84
N ILE A 15 8.00 0.05 11.76
CA ILE A 15 8.88 1.15 12.17
C ILE A 15 8.18 2.06 13.18
N VAL A 16 6.96 2.52 12.89
CA VAL A 16 6.19 3.41 13.77
C VAL A 16 4.79 2.85 14.02
N GLY A 17 4.49 2.44 15.25
CA GLY A 17 3.16 1.93 15.62
C GLY A 17 2.04 2.96 15.44
N ARG A 18 2.20 4.13 16.07
CA ARG A 18 1.25 5.23 16.00
C ARG A 18 2.00 6.55 15.84
N VAL A 19 1.50 7.40 14.96
CA VAL A 19 2.02 8.75 14.77
C VAL A 19 1.12 9.76 15.48
N GLU A 20 1.74 10.61 16.30
CA GLU A 20 1.11 11.71 17.03
C GLU A 20 2.01 12.97 16.96
N ASN A 21 1.42 14.14 16.73
CA ASN A 21 2.16 15.40 16.69
C ASN A 21 1.30 16.55 17.19
N LYS A 22 1.54 16.97 18.43
CA LYS A 22 0.73 18.02 19.07
C LYS A 22 1.21 19.44 18.74
N ASN A 23 2.46 19.58 18.27
CA ASN A 23 3.16 20.87 18.26
C ASN A 23 3.77 21.26 16.90
N ASN A 24 3.84 20.35 15.92
CA ASN A 24 4.40 20.66 14.60
C ASN A 24 3.39 20.41 13.48
N LYS A 25 3.59 21.09 12.35
CA LYS A 25 2.70 21.03 11.20
C LYS A 25 2.85 19.77 10.35
N SER A 26 3.98 19.06 10.46
CA SER A 26 4.27 17.89 9.63
C SER A 26 5.21 16.88 10.29
N ILE A 27 5.09 15.60 9.88
CA ILE A 27 6.06 14.53 10.13
C ILE A 27 6.54 13.97 8.79
N LEU A 28 7.85 13.72 8.67
CA LEU A 28 8.47 13.06 7.52
C LEU A 28 9.03 11.70 7.96
N ILE A 29 8.64 10.65 7.26
CA ILE A 29 9.19 9.29 7.39
C ILE A 29 9.72 8.91 6.01
N GLU A 30 11.04 8.86 5.86
CA GLU A 30 11.66 8.65 4.57
C GLU A 30 12.76 7.60 4.57
N ASN A 31 13.01 7.00 3.40
CA ASN A 31 14.11 6.06 3.15
C ASN A 31 14.13 4.86 4.10
N CYS A 32 12.95 4.45 4.55
CA CYS A 32 12.78 3.40 5.53
C CYS A 32 12.49 2.03 4.89
N LYS A 33 12.86 0.95 5.59
CA LYS A 33 12.69 -0.43 5.12
C LYS A 33 12.16 -1.31 6.22
N ASN A 34 11.10 -2.05 5.95
CA ASN A 34 10.63 -3.08 6.86
C ASN A 34 10.90 -4.48 6.34
N PHE A 35 11.60 -5.28 7.15
CA PHE A 35 11.83 -6.72 6.96
C PHE A 35 11.30 -7.54 8.15
N VAL A 36 10.58 -6.89 9.07
CA VAL A 36 10.02 -7.49 10.28
C VAL A 36 8.55 -7.81 10.03
N SER A 37 8.21 -9.10 10.08
CA SER A 37 6.83 -9.55 9.86
C SER A 37 5.93 -9.13 11.02
N LEU A 38 4.71 -8.70 10.72
CA LEU A 38 3.74 -8.22 11.71
C LEU A 38 2.61 -9.23 11.83
N THR A 39 2.35 -9.73 13.04
CA THR A 39 1.29 -10.72 13.29
C THR A 39 0.38 -10.28 14.42
N SER A 40 -0.92 -10.12 14.14
CA SER A 40 -1.92 -9.91 15.18
C SER A 40 -2.37 -11.25 15.77
N THR A 41 -2.36 -11.34 17.10
CA THR A 41 -2.96 -12.42 17.89
C THR A 41 -4.16 -11.92 18.69
N ALA A 42 -4.69 -10.75 18.36
CA ALA A 42 -5.87 -10.18 19.00
C ALA A 42 -7.08 -11.10 18.86
N THR A 43 -7.91 -11.19 19.90
CA THR A 43 -9.17 -11.95 19.89
C THR A 43 -10.38 -11.11 19.49
N SER A 44 -10.19 -9.80 19.35
CA SER A 44 -11.17 -8.81 18.87
C SER A 44 -10.56 -7.93 17.78
N ASN A 45 -11.40 -7.14 17.12
CA ASN A 45 -10.98 -6.27 16.02
C ASN A 45 -9.89 -5.27 16.47
N VAL A 46 -8.86 -5.14 15.64
CA VAL A 46 -7.77 -4.16 15.80
C VAL A 46 -7.53 -3.45 14.47
N ASP A 47 -7.23 -2.16 14.53
CA ASP A 47 -6.95 -1.34 13.36
C ASP A 47 -5.49 -0.92 13.30
N GLY A 48 -5.04 -0.54 12.10
CA GLY A 48 -3.78 0.17 11.91
C GLY A 48 -2.55 -0.74 11.97
N PHE A 49 -2.50 -1.75 11.10
CA PHE A 49 -1.29 -2.52 10.86
C PHE A 49 -0.62 -2.03 9.58
N GLY A 50 0.62 -1.55 9.66
CA GLY A 50 1.35 -1.19 8.45
C GLY A 50 2.83 -1.47 8.50
N GLY A 51 3.41 -1.81 7.36
CA GLY A 51 4.81 -2.22 7.30
C GLY A 51 5.75 -1.10 7.75
N ILE A 52 5.40 0.16 7.47
CA ILE A 52 6.15 1.33 7.95
C ILE A 52 5.43 1.96 9.12
N VAL A 53 4.17 2.35 8.92
CA VAL A 53 3.35 3.04 9.92
C VAL A 53 2.06 2.27 10.18
N GLY A 54 1.72 2.04 11.46
CA GLY A 54 0.46 1.39 11.82
C GLY A 54 -0.73 2.34 11.64
N LEU A 55 -0.77 3.39 12.45
CA LEU A 55 -1.91 4.30 12.54
C LEU A 55 -1.50 5.77 12.62
N ARG A 56 -2.23 6.61 11.89
CA ARG A 56 -2.38 8.03 12.18
C ARG A 56 -3.74 8.27 12.83
N SER A 57 -3.78 8.69 14.10
CA SER A 57 -5.02 8.87 14.89
C SER A 57 -5.51 10.30 15.09
N GLU A 58 -4.65 11.31 15.13
CA GLU A 58 -5.04 12.67 15.57
C GLU A 58 -5.00 13.67 14.42
N PRO A 59 -6.06 14.37 13.99
CA PRO A 59 -6.03 15.30 12.85
C PRO A 59 -5.13 16.54 13.09
N GLY A 60 -5.00 17.41 12.08
CA GLY A 60 -4.39 18.75 12.24
C GLY A 60 -2.90 18.88 11.92
N TYR A 61 -2.28 17.86 11.33
CA TYR A 61 -0.91 17.92 10.82
C TYR A 61 -0.69 16.93 9.68
N GLU A 62 0.27 17.20 8.80
CA GLU A 62 0.57 16.33 7.67
C GLU A 62 1.50 15.17 8.06
N ILE A 63 1.32 14.00 7.45
CA ILE A 63 2.34 12.95 7.42
C ILE A 63 2.77 12.72 5.98
N ARG A 64 4.10 12.76 5.77
CA ARG A 64 4.74 12.44 4.50
C ARG A 64 5.54 11.16 4.67
N ILE A 65 5.20 10.13 3.90
CA ILE A 65 5.93 8.86 3.84
C ILE A 65 6.55 8.75 2.45
N ALA A 66 7.88 8.76 2.36
CA ALA A 66 8.59 8.85 1.09
C ALA A 66 9.70 7.82 0.93
N ASN A 67 9.88 7.23 -0.25
CA ASN A 67 11.00 6.33 -0.54
C ASN A 67 11.08 5.10 0.39
N CYS A 68 9.93 4.65 0.90
CA CYS A 68 9.85 3.56 1.86
C CYS A 68 9.48 2.23 1.20
N ALA A 69 9.93 1.13 1.79
CA ALA A 69 9.64 -0.21 1.27
C ALA A 69 9.25 -1.16 2.39
N ASN A 70 8.19 -1.94 2.15
CA ASN A 70 7.86 -3.09 2.99
C ASN A 70 8.13 -4.39 2.23
N TYR A 71 8.97 -5.23 2.83
CA TYR A 71 9.23 -6.59 2.34
C TYR A 71 8.56 -7.65 3.21
N ALA A 72 8.12 -7.27 4.41
CA ALA A 72 7.66 -8.23 5.40
C ALA A 72 6.17 -8.49 5.29
N ASN A 73 5.76 -9.69 5.70
CA ASN A 73 4.35 -10.05 5.70
C ASN A 73 3.62 -9.38 6.87
N ILE A 74 2.37 -9.00 6.64
CA ILE A 74 1.45 -8.53 7.66
C ILE A 74 0.29 -9.52 7.70
N SER A 75 -0.02 -10.09 8.86
CA SER A 75 -1.10 -11.07 8.98
C SER A 75 -1.92 -10.93 10.26
N GLY A 76 -3.23 -11.20 10.17
CA GLY A 76 -4.10 -11.22 11.34
C GLY A 76 -5.58 -11.24 11.00
N ARG A 77 -6.29 -12.26 11.49
CA ARG A 77 -7.73 -12.47 11.19
C ARG A 77 -8.66 -11.39 11.73
N ASN A 78 -8.24 -10.68 12.77
CA ASN A 78 -9.01 -9.61 13.38
C ASN A 78 -8.46 -8.21 13.04
N VAL A 79 -7.53 -8.12 12.09
CA VAL A 79 -7.01 -6.83 11.63
C VAL A 79 -8.01 -6.24 10.64
N SER A 80 -8.68 -5.16 11.03
CA SER A 80 -9.70 -4.49 10.21
C SER A 80 -9.14 -3.43 9.26
N ALA A 81 -7.91 -2.97 9.46
CA ALA A 81 -7.21 -2.09 8.52
C ALA A 81 -5.72 -2.43 8.44
N ALA A 82 -5.24 -2.77 7.23
CA ALA A 82 -3.84 -3.09 7.00
C ALA A 82 -3.31 -2.56 5.66
N GLY A 83 -2.06 -2.09 5.64
CA GLY A 83 -1.39 -1.65 4.43
C GLY A 83 0.10 -1.92 4.45
N GLY A 84 0.70 -2.26 3.31
CA GLY A 84 2.14 -2.52 3.25
C GLY A 84 2.98 -1.32 3.72
N ILE A 85 2.52 -0.09 3.51
CA ILE A 85 3.19 1.12 4.00
C ILE A 85 2.48 1.69 5.22
N LEU A 86 1.18 1.95 5.12
CA LEU A 86 0.38 2.54 6.19
C LEU A 86 -0.91 1.75 6.42
N GLY A 87 -1.22 1.40 7.67
CA GLY A 87 -2.44 0.66 8.00
C GLY A 87 -3.71 1.49 7.87
N GLN A 88 -3.78 2.60 8.61
CA GLN A 88 -4.95 3.48 8.64
C GLN A 88 -4.53 4.93 8.88
N GLN A 89 -5.30 5.85 8.31
CA GLN A 89 -5.18 7.27 8.60
C GLN A 89 -6.52 7.94 8.85
N GLU A 90 -6.51 8.89 9.80
CA GLU A 90 -7.62 9.81 10.04
C GLU A 90 -7.57 11.07 9.16
N GLU A 91 -6.41 11.70 8.94
CA GLU A 91 -6.30 12.90 8.09
C GLU A 91 -4.90 13.15 7.49
N ASN A 92 -4.86 13.81 6.33
CA ASN A 92 -3.71 14.47 5.68
C ASN A 92 -2.45 13.60 5.61
N VAL A 93 -2.54 12.50 4.85
CA VAL A 93 -1.39 11.63 4.57
C VAL A 93 -0.98 11.67 3.11
N TYR A 94 0.32 11.82 2.88
CA TYR A 94 0.96 11.80 1.57
C TYR A 94 1.96 10.64 1.54
N ILE A 95 1.67 9.61 0.73
CA ILE A 95 2.56 8.48 0.48
C ILE A 95 3.12 8.63 -0.93
N ASP A 96 4.43 8.74 -1.05
CA ASP A 96 5.11 8.98 -2.32
C ASP A 96 6.27 8.01 -2.51
N GLN A 97 6.42 7.46 -3.72
CA GLN A 97 7.58 6.65 -4.10
C GLN A 97 7.84 5.48 -3.13
N CYS A 98 6.78 4.80 -2.74
CA CYS A 98 6.85 3.66 -1.83
C CYS A 98 6.46 2.36 -2.53
N PHE A 99 6.93 1.23 -2.02
CA PHE A 99 6.44 -0.06 -2.51
C PHE A 99 6.24 -1.11 -1.42
N ASN A 100 5.38 -2.06 -1.75
CA ASN A 100 5.16 -3.26 -0.95
C ASN A 100 5.48 -4.51 -1.76
N ALA A 101 6.31 -5.37 -1.19
CA ALA A 101 6.60 -6.72 -1.67
C ALA A 101 6.07 -7.81 -0.73
N GLY A 102 5.71 -7.44 0.51
CA GLY A 102 5.22 -8.37 1.52
C GLY A 102 3.74 -8.71 1.33
N LYS A 103 3.37 -9.95 1.68
CA LYS A 103 1.96 -10.38 1.70
C LYS A 103 1.19 -9.67 2.82
N ILE A 104 0.00 -9.14 2.52
CA ILE A 104 -0.88 -8.47 3.49
C ILE A 104 -2.18 -9.28 3.63
N ASP A 105 -2.26 -10.12 4.67
CA ASP A 105 -3.37 -11.03 4.95
C ASP A 105 -4.17 -10.56 6.18
N ALA A 106 -5.16 -9.70 5.92
CA ALA A 106 -6.03 -9.09 6.92
C ALA A 106 -7.50 -9.15 6.50
N ASN A 107 -8.41 -8.71 7.37
CA ASN A 107 -9.82 -9.08 7.24
C ASN A 107 -10.70 -8.10 6.46
N SER A 108 -10.54 -6.80 6.67
CA SER A 108 -11.48 -5.79 6.15
C SER A 108 -10.80 -4.86 5.15
N ALA A 109 -10.37 -3.66 5.54
CA ALA A 109 -9.74 -2.68 4.66
C ALA A 109 -8.25 -3.00 4.44
N VAL A 110 -7.92 -3.62 3.31
CA VAL A 110 -6.55 -4.11 3.03
C VAL A 110 -6.04 -3.55 1.71
N GLY A 111 -5.02 -2.70 1.79
CA GLY A 111 -4.32 -2.20 0.61
C GLY A 111 -2.91 -2.76 0.53
N GLY A 112 -2.37 -2.98 -0.67
CA GLY A 112 -0.95 -3.25 -0.79
C GLY A 112 -0.09 -2.09 -0.27
N ILE A 113 -0.57 -0.84 -0.35
CA ILE A 113 0.14 0.34 0.16
C ILE A 113 -0.55 0.93 1.40
N LEU A 114 -1.84 1.24 1.29
CA LEU A 114 -2.63 1.93 2.33
C LEU A 114 -3.93 1.17 2.61
N GLY A 115 -4.17 0.79 3.86
CA GLY A 115 -5.37 0.04 4.23
C GLY A 115 -6.65 0.86 4.18
N ARG A 116 -6.85 1.74 5.16
CA ARG A 116 -8.07 2.54 5.30
C ARG A 116 -7.79 4.04 5.29
N VAL A 117 -8.62 4.75 4.53
CA VAL A 117 -8.60 6.21 4.35
C VAL A 117 -9.90 6.79 4.91
N PHE A 118 -9.81 7.55 6.01
CA PHE A 118 -10.93 8.35 6.49
C PHE A 118 -10.98 9.69 5.77
N GLU A 119 -10.06 10.61 6.01
CA GLU A 119 -10.05 11.91 5.33
C GLU A 119 -9.01 11.99 4.20
N HIS A 120 -8.57 13.20 3.84
CA HIS A 120 -7.69 13.45 2.71
C HIS A 120 -6.42 12.58 2.73
N ALA A 121 -6.14 11.93 1.61
CA ALA A 121 -4.86 11.28 1.36
C ALA A 121 -4.43 11.38 -0.11
N ALA A 122 -3.13 11.34 -0.34
CA ALA A 122 -2.54 11.16 -1.65
C ALA A 122 -1.59 9.97 -1.63
N VAL A 123 -1.75 9.05 -2.58
CA VAL A 123 -0.87 7.91 -2.80
C VAL A 123 -0.33 8.01 -4.22
N GLU A 124 0.93 8.39 -4.33
CA GLU A 124 1.55 8.75 -5.60
C GLU A 124 2.83 7.94 -5.85
N ASN A 125 3.06 7.61 -7.11
CA ASN A 125 4.28 6.95 -7.56
C ASN A 125 4.57 5.64 -6.79
N CYS A 126 3.53 4.90 -6.39
CA CYS A 126 3.65 3.73 -5.54
C CYS A 126 3.48 2.42 -6.30
N PHE A 127 4.03 1.35 -5.76
CA PHE A 127 3.98 0.04 -6.41
C PHE A 127 3.69 -1.10 -5.44
N ASN A 128 2.67 -1.92 -5.76
CA ASN A 128 2.42 -3.15 -5.03
C ASN A 128 2.78 -4.39 -5.85
N MET A 129 3.57 -5.24 -5.22
CA MET A 129 4.00 -6.55 -5.69
C MET A 129 3.55 -7.66 -4.73
N GLY A 130 3.23 -7.30 -3.49
CA GLY A 130 2.79 -8.24 -2.48
C GLY A 130 1.36 -8.73 -2.73
N GLU A 131 1.12 -9.98 -2.36
CA GLU A 131 -0.23 -10.56 -2.39
C GLU A 131 -1.12 -9.91 -1.33
N VAL A 132 -2.37 -9.61 -1.69
CA VAL A 132 -3.45 -9.27 -0.76
C VAL A 132 -4.54 -10.32 -0.94
N PRO A 133 -4.52 -11.42 -0.16
CA PRO A 133 -5.40 -12.56 -0.38
C PRO A 133 -6.86 -12.15 -0.42
N TRP A 134 -7.48 -12.44 -1.55
CA TRP A 134 -8.87 -12.14 -1.77
C TRP A 134 -9.78 -13.26 -1.25
N VAL A 135 -10.88 -12.86 -0.62
CA VAL A 135 -11.98 -13.76 -0.29
C VAL A 135 -13.20 -13.23 -1.02
N SER A 136 -13.83 -14.10 -1.83
CA SER A 136 -15.01 -13.77 -2.63
C SER A 136 -16.08 -13.04 -1.78
N GLY A 137 -16.61 -11.95 -2.32
CA GLY A 137 -17.66 -11.14 -1.71
C GLY A 137 -17.17 -10.05 -0.73
N LYS A 138 -15.87 -9.99 -0.41
CA LYS A 138 -15.31 -8.77 0.18
C LYS A 138 -15.24 -7.68 -0.89
N THR A 139 -15.10 -6.41 -0.52
CA THR A 139 -14.93 -5.31 -1.49
C THR A 139 -13.79 -4.37 -1.11
N LEU A 140 -13.21 -4.56 0.07
CA LEU A 140 -12.31 -3.62 0.73
C LEU A 140 -10.83 -4.04 0.60
N LEU A 141 -10.49 -4.84 -0.42
CA LEU A 141 -9.13 -5.36 -0.61
C LEU A 141 -8.65 -4.98 -2.01
N ALA A 142 -7.49 -4.33 -2.09
CA ALA A 142 -6.95 -3.84 -3.36
C ALA A 142 -5.43 -3.71 -3.39
N GLY A 143 -4.88 -3.56 -4.59
CA GLY A 143 -3.45 -3.41 -4.82
C GLY A 143 -2.82 -2.17 -4.18
N ILE A 144 -3.50 -1.02 -4.15
CA ILE A 144 -2.92 0.22 -3.60
C ILE A 144 -3.66 0.66 -2.35
N VAL A 145 -4.95 0.99 -2.46
CA VAL A 145 -5.78 1.48 -1.35
C VAL A 145 -6.93 0.53 -1.06
N GLY A 146 -6.99 -0.04 0.15
CA GLY A 146 -8.03 -1.02 0.51
C GLY A 146 -9.43 -0.43 0.58
N GLN A 147 -9.59 0.71 1.23
CA GLN A 147 -10.88 1.39 1.39
C GLN A 147 -10.71 2.90 1.54
N LYS A 148 -11.52 3.67 0.81
CA LYS A 148 -11.91 5.04 1.18
C LYS A 148 -13.25 5.01 1.90
N GLU A 149 -13.33 5.66 3.06
CA GLU A 149 -14.57 5.73 3.84
C GLU A 149 -15.58 6.70 3.22
N ASN A 150 -16.82 6.22 3.06
CA ASN A 150 -17.89 6.90 2.33
C ASN A 150 -18.35 8.21 2.99
N LYS A 151 -18.14 8.33 4.29
CA LYS A 151 -18.53 9.52 5.07
C LYS A 151 -17.64 10.73 4.77
N SER A 152 -16.48 10.51 4.17
CA SER A 152 -15.53 11.56 3.87
C SER A 152 -15.83 12.28 2.57
N LYS A 153 -16.00 13.59 2.70
CA LYS A 153 -16.12 14.51 1.56
C LYS A 153 -14.76 14.99 1.06
N LYS A 154 -13.65 14.45 1.58
CA LYS A 154 -12.30 14.84 1.19
C LYS A 154 -11.77 13.93 0.08
N ASP A 155 -10.84 14.49 -0.68
CA ASP A 155 -10.26 13.85 -1.85
C ASP A 155 -9.26 12.77 -1.45
N LEU A 156 -9.37 11.61 -2.09
CA LEU A 156 -8.31 10.63 -2.21
C LEU A 156 -7.72 10.72 -3.61
N ARG A 157 -6.43 11.04 -3.70
CA ARG A 157 -5.70 11.00 -4.97
C ARG A 157 -4.85 9.74 -5.03
N ILE A 158 -4.98 8.99 -6.12
CA ILE A 158 -4.12 7.86 -6.46
C ILE A 158 -3.54 8.12 -7.84
N LYS A 159 -2.23 8.33 -7.92
CA LYS A 159 -1.58 8.75 -9.16
C LYS A 159 -0.30 7.99 -9.44
N ASN A 160 -0.10 7.57 -10.69
CA ASN A 160 1.11 6.85 -11.09
C ASN A 160 1.35 5.61 -10.21
N CYS A 161 0.30 4.84 -9.94
CA CYS A 161 0.37 3.69 -9.04
C CYS A 161 0.15 2.39 -9.79
N TYR A 162 0.88 1.36 -9.38
CA TYR A 162 0.93 0.11 -10.15
C TYR A 162 0.69 -1.09 -9.23
N ASN A 163 0.00 -2.11 -9.72
CA ASN A 163 -0.18 -3.37 -8.99
C ASN A 163 0.13 -4.58 -9.89
N VAL A 164 1.02 -5.45 -9.41
CA VAL A 164 1.25 -6.78 -10.01
C VAL A 164 1.03 -7.91 -9.00
N GLY A 165 0.84 -7.57 -7.72
CA GLY A 165 0.50 -8.55 -6.68
C GLY A 165 -0.91 -9.09 -6.89
N SER A 166 -1.10 -10.38 -6.58
CA SER A 166 -2.42 -11.00 -6.58
C SER A 166 -3.29 -10.36 -5.50
N THR A 167 -4.34 -9.64 -5.89
CA THR A 167 -5.22 -8.87 -5.00
C THR A 167 -6.69 -9.08 -5.38
N GLY A 168 -7.60 -8.52 -4.57
CA GLY A 168 -8.99 -8.29 -5.00
C GLY A 168 -9.00 -7.26 -6.14
N TRP A 169 -9.24 -5.99 -5.82
CA TRP A 169 -9.22 -4.93 -6.84
C TRP A 169 -7.81 -4.51 -7.24
N GLY A 170 -7.67 -3.99 -8.47
CA GLY A 170 -6.37 -3.62 -9.02
C GLY A 170 -5.69 -2.48 -8.26
N ILE A 171 -6.42 -1.39 -8.01
CA ILE A 171 -5.86 -0.17 -7.43
C ILE A 171 -6.57 0.24 -6.15
N ILE A 172 -7.89 0.40 -6.18
CA ILE A 172 -8.70 0.84 -5.03
C ILE A 172 -9.86 -0.11 -4.78
N GLY A 173 -10.13 -0.39 -3.50
CA GLY A 173 -11.32 -1.10 -3.02
C GLY A 173 -12.21 -0.19 -2.16
N GLY A 174 -13.40 -0.69 -1.80
CA GLY A 174 -14.40 -0.01 -0.98
C GLY A 174 -15.08 1.19 -1.65
N GLU A 175 -16.40 1.24 -1.52
CA GLU A 175 -17.24 2.10 -2.37
C GLU A 175 -17.67 3.43 -1.74
N ASP A 176 -17.17 4.58 -2.21
CA ASP A 176 -18.05 5.60 -2.82
C ASP A 176 -17.23 6.48 -3.78
N ASP A 177 -17.66 6.61 -5.04
CA ASP A 177 -16.98 7.32 -6.16
C ASP A 177 -16.84 8.84 -5.94
N LYS A 178 -17.28 9.35 -4.79
CA LYS A 178 -17.17 10.76 -4.48
C LYS A 178 -15.76 11.02 -3.98
N ASN A 179 -15.06 11.86 -4.75
CA ASN A 179 -13.76 12.42 -4.40
C ASN A 179 -12.62 11.40 -4.45
N VAL A 180 -12.65 10.47 -5.41
CA VAL A 180 -11.48 9.66 -5.77
C VAL A 180 -10.97 10.14 -7.12
N GLU A 181 -9.70 10.55 -7.16
CA GLU A 181 -8.97 10.84 -8.40
C GLU A 181 -7.99 9.70 -8.63
N CYS A 182 -8.28 8.80 -9.57
CA CYS A 182 -7.36 7.74 -10.00
C CYS A 182 -6.80 8.11 -11.39
N GLN A 183 -5.49 8.33 -11.48
CA GLN A 183 -4.85 8.77 -12.73
C GLN A 183 -3.56 7.99 -12.99
N ASN A 184 -3.37 7.54 -14.23
CA ASN A 184 -2.17 6.81 -14.65
C ASN A 184 -1.86 5.62 -13.72
N CYS A 185 -2.91 4.84 -13.40
CA CYS A 185 -2.80 3.70 -12.49
C CYS A 185 -3.10 2.41 -13.22
N TYR A 186 -2.23 1.41 -13.08
CA TYR A 186 -2.33 0.17 -13.84
C TYR A 186 -2.23 -1.06 -12.96
N TYR A 187 -2.97 -2.11 -13.31
CA TYR A 187 -2.90 -3.40 -12.62
C TYR A 187 -2.72 -4.57 -13.60
N LEU A 188 -2.07 -5.65 -13.15
CA LEU A 188 -1.90 -6.86 -13.94
C LEU A 188 -3.23 -7.59 -14.09
N ASP A 189 -3.68 -7.81 -15.31
CA ASP A 189 -4.99 -8.39 -15.64
C ASP A 189 -5.22 -9.80 -15.07
N THR A 190 -4.16 -10.59 -14.90
CA THR A 190 -4.23 -11.93 -14.30
C THR A 190 -4.13 -11.93 -12.77
N ALA A 191 -3.90 -10.79 -12.13
CA ALA A 191 -3.63 -10.69 -10.70
C ALA A 191 -4.72 -9.96 -9.90
N SER A 192 -5.74 -9.39 -10.55
CA SER A 192 -6.77 -8.61 -9.86
C SER A 192 -8.13 -8.72 -10.56
N ASP A 193 -9.21 -8.58 -9.79
CA ASP A 193 -10.62 -8.64 -10.22
C ASP A 193 -11.08 -7.42 -11.05
N GLY A 194 -10.18 -6.47 -11.33
CA GLY A 194 -10.42 -5.36 -12.24
C GLY A 194 -10.37 -3.97 -11.59
N ASP A 195 -10.95 -2.99 -12.29
CA ASP A 195 -11.13 -1.62 -11.83
C ASP A 195 -12.48 -1.47 -11.12
N MET A 196 -12.46 -1.31 -9.79
CA MET A 196 -13.67 -1.08 -9.02
C MET A 196 -14.36 0.20 -9.49
N LYS A 197 -15.65 0.09 -9.84
CA LYS A 197 -16.53 1.21 -10.21
C LYS A 197 -16.02 2.16 -11.30
N LYS A 198 -15.08 1.72 -12.14
CA LYS A 198 -14.42 2.60 -13.10
C LYS A 198 -13.69 3.75 -12.42
N SER A 199 -12.97 3.46 -11.32
CA SER A 199 -12.21 4.45 -10.57
C SER A 199 -11.25 5.26 -11.45
N GLY A 200 -10.82 4.70 -12.59
CA GLY A 200 -9.90 5.32 -13.55
C GLY A 200 -8.62 4.53 -13.76
N SER A 201 -8.54 3.30 -13.21
CA SER A 201 -7.39 2.43 -13.43
C SER A 201 -7.58 1.52 -14.64
N GLU A 202 -6.47 1.13 -15.28
CA GLU A 202 -6.51 0.28 -16.48
C GLU A 202 -5.78 -1.04 -16.23
N SER A 203 -6.33 -2.13 -16.77
CA SER A 203 -5.60 -3.39 -16.82
C SER A 203 -4.46 -3.33 -17.84
N LYS A 204 -3.38 -4.03 -17.54
CA LYS A 204 -2.27 -4.33 -18.47
C LYS A 204 -1.95 -5.82 -18.37
N ASN A 205 -1.58 -6.43 -19.48
CA ASN A 205 -1.05 -7.79 -19.44
C ASN A 205 0.40 -7.81 -18.95
N ALA A 206 0.92 -9.00 -18.66
CA ALA A 206 2.28 -9.18 -18.17
C ALA A 206 3.36 -8.57 -19.09
N THR A 207 3.17 -8.62 -20.41
CA THR A 207 4.12 -8.03 -21.37
C THR A 207 4.15 -6.51 -21.26
N GLN A 208 3.00 -5.86 -21.14
CA GLN A 208 2.90 -4.41 -20.92
C GLN A 208 3.48 -4.02 -19.55
N MET A 209 3.21 -4.80 -18.49
CA MET A 209 3.76 -4.56 -17.16
C MET A 209 5.27 -4.76 -17.06
N ARG A 210 5.92 -5.39 -18.03
CA ARG A 210 7.38 -5.48 -18.12
C ARG A 210 8.02 -4.30 -18.88
N GLN A 211 7.23 -3.47 -19.55
CA GLN A 211 7.77 -2.35 -20.31
C GLN A 211 8.01 -1.15 -19.39
N LYS A 212 9.26 -0.65 -19.37
CA LYS A 212 9.61 0.60 -18.65
C LYS A 212 8.68 1.78 -19.00
N ALA A 213 8.17 1.84 -20.23
CA ALA A 213 7.24 2.87 -20.68
C ALA A 213 5.93 2.93 -19.87
N THR A 214 5.46 1.78 -19.36
CA THR A 214 4.29 1.69 -18.46
C THR A 214 4.52 2.53 -17.20
N TYR A 215 5.76 2.64 -16.75
CA TYR A 215 6.18 3.36 -15.54
C TYR A 215 6.87 4.68 -15.86
N SER A 216 6.49 5.32 -16.97
CA SER A 216 7.10 6.58 -17.45
C SER A 216 7.08 7.72 -16.43
N ALA A 217 6.17 7.68 -15.46
CA ALA A 217 6.08 8.66 -14.38
C ALA A 217 7.07 8.41 -13.22
N PHE A 218 7.68 7.22 -13.12
CA PHE A 218 8.65 6.93 -12.07
C PHE A 218 9.99 7.63 -12.35
N PRO A 219 10.44 8.55 -11.47
CA PRO A 219 11.68 9.28 -11.67
C PRO A 219 12.87 8.32 -11.74
N SER A 220 13.64 8.40 -12.83
CA SER A 220 14.73 7.46 -13.10
C SER A 220 15.93 7.61 -12.18
N ASP A 221 16.02 8.69 -11.40
CA ASP A 221 16.97 8.94 -10.33
C ASP A 221 16.56 8.23 -9.02
N ILE A 222 15.29 7.88 -8.86
CA ILE A 222 14.75 7.24 -7.66
C ILE A 222 14.45 5.76 -7.90
N TRP A 223 13.86 5.42 -9.05
CA TRP A 223 13.52 4.04 -9.42
C TRP A 223 14.55 3.40 -10.34
N ALA A 224 14.83 2.13 -10.07
CA ALA A 224 15.61 1.23 -10.92
C ALA A 224 14.66 0.25 -11.63
N PHE A 225 14.76 0.23 -12.95
CA PHE A 225 14.22 -0.85 -13.78
C PHE A 225 15.30 -1.92 -13.96
N GLY A 226 14.92 -3.19 -13.81
CA GLY A 226 15.82 -4.29 -14.14
C GLY A 226 16.19 -4.27 -15.63
N THR A 227 17.41 -4.70 -15.93
CA THR A 227 17.91 -4.82 -17.30
C THR A 227 17.53 -6.15 -17.97
N ASP A 228 16.93 -7.06 -17.20
CA ASP A 228 16.48 -8.38 -17.64
C ASP A 228 15.18 -8.33 -18.45
N GLY A 229 14.48 -7.19 -18.44
CA GLY A 229 13.18 -7.04 -19.08
C GLY A 229 12.06 -7.82 -18.39
N GLU A 230 12.31 -8.37 -17.20
CA GLU A 230 11.39 -9.25 -16.46
C GLU A 230 11.24 -8.82 -15.00
N SER A 231 12.11 -7.94 -14.48
CA SER A 231 12.03 -7.44 -13.11
C SER A 231 11.15 -6.20 -13.01
N ALA A 232 10.34 -6.18 -11.95
CA ALA A 232 9.54 -5.05 -11.59
C ALA A 232 10.39 -3.89 -11.03
N PRO A 233 9.93 -2.62 -11.11
CA PRO A 233 10.70 -1.49 -10.60
C PRO A 233 10.92 -1.53 -9.09
N THR A 234 12.11 -1.10 -8.66
CA THR A 234 12.52 -1.01 -7.25
C THR A 234 13.16 0.34 -6.99
N LEU A 235 13.21 0.83 -5.74
CA LEU A 235 13.94 2.07 -5.47
C LEU A 235 15.44 1.82 -5.51
N LYS A 236 16.23 2.74 -6.08
CA LYS A 236 17.70 2.62 -6.20
C LYS A 236 18.39 2.49 -4.85
N ASN A 237 17.93 3.25 -3.86
CA ASN A 237 18.43 3.21 -2.49
C ASN A 237 17.75 2.10 -1.66
N ASN A 238 16.82 1.36 -2.27
CA ASN A 238 15.99 0.33 -1.66
C ASN A 238 15.85 -0.92 -2.56
N LYS A 239 16.98 -1.46 -3.02
CA LYS A 239 17.00 -2.69 -3.82
C LYS A 239 16.43 -3.87 -3.03
N ILE A 240 15.68 -4.73 -3.72
CA ILE A 240 15.15 -5.99 -3.19
C ILE A 240 16.30 -6.81 -2.58
N ALA A 241 16.15 -7.22 -1.31
CA ALA A 241 17.09 -8.12 -0.68
C ALA A 241 17.04 -9.51 -1.36
N SER A 242 18.17 -10.20 -1.43
CA SER A 242 18.23 -11.57 -1.96
C SER A 242 17.25 -12.49 -1.21
N GLY A 243 16.41 -13.24 -1.94
CA GLY A 243 15.46 -14.20 -1.38
C GLY A 243 13.99 -13.77 -1.35
N TYR A 244 13.67 -12.55 -1.81
CA TYR A 244 12.28 -12.12 -2.03
C TYR A 244 11.85 -12.36 -3.49
N PRO A 245 10.60 -12.79 -3.73
CA PRO A 245 10.15 -13.18 -5.06
C PRO A 245 10.24 -12.02 -6.05
N ASN A 246 10.71 -12.30 -7.28
CA ASN A 246 10.54 -11.39 -8.40
C ASN A 246 9.07 -11.47 -8.84
N PRO A 247 8.29 -10.40 -8.70
CA PRO A 247 6.84 -10.47 -8.87
C PRO A 247 6.39 -10.56 -10.34
N LEU A 248 7.32 -10.54 -11.28
CA LEU A 248 7.08 -10.70 -12.72
C LEU A 248 7.86 -11.87 -13.34
N SER A 249 8.37 -12.82 -12.53
CA SER A 249 9.06 -14.00 -13.06
C SER A 249 8.13 -14.83 -13.94
N ARG A 250 8.64 -15.29 -15.10
CA ARG A 250 7.94 -16.20 -16.02
C ARG A 250 7.41 -17.45 -15.34
#